data_AF-E3EKA6-F1
#
_entry.id   AF-E3EKA6-F1
#
_cell.length_a   1.000
_cell.length_b   1.000
_cell.length_c   1.000
_cell.angle_alpha   90.00
_cell.angle_beta   90.00
_cell.angle_gamma   90.00
#
_symmetry.space_group_name_H-M   'P 1'
#
loop_
_entity.id
_entity.type
_entity.pdbx_description
1 polymer ?
#
loop_
_entity_poly.entity_id
_entity_poly.type
_entity_poly.pdbx_seq_one_letter_code
_entity_poly.pdbx_strand_id
1 'polypeptide(L)'
;MSKKKKTAVAVSVGLVAAVLLSAGIYIWSNTGGSTKVNEPVEESGVASHVLSYTQDGVVSLYTLKQKKFIEEFDLKTLSKKAADEDSHDQQPTSTPAPQTIQKQVPPLVQSGDSYKDFVKVPVSVTKGGNAWEIQSKLTPHRNITVMLRLVMEVNHRTNLHPIYPGEKIIFLKEHKGEEIVKSKPVEKLESVVDQRSQQVVKKTTTAKNEKPKFLYYGSVEDKTLYAYSNSDKAIYRMKESAGKLQVINISKNEHYVTAEGLLVTSKRVLLFEKGTHKLQMIGLNDLNKMETLELEGQPSHYVVYGDSLYYTFGDKLGMLNLVNKEKKSVLLGDDSKELVVVDHKLYILNAFGAQMTNSVLMKVDPSDLHVDQLLELKTDESAILSKGETDELYVGRITKEKDLSGNVLKKNEITAINVKPLTMEKSTWFIPFGKESAGYDSHLYMLQNGKLNVYAVNDVKPKTSLDVKGEHFTILP
;
A
#
# COMPACT_ATOMS: atom_id res chain seq x y z
N MET A 1 -6.79 98.30 26.42
CA MET A 1 -5.88 98.07 27.57
C MET A 1 -5.98 96.60 28.02
N SER A 2 -4.97 96.08 28.74
CA SER A 2 -5.03 95.11 29.87
C SER A 2 -6.24 94.15 30.02
N LYS A 3 -6.13 92.82 30.25
CA LYS A 3 -4.98 91.92 30.57
C LYS A 3 -5.36 90.42 30.32
N LYS A 4 -4.37 89.50 30.43
CA LYS A 4 -4.50 88.03 30.25
C LYS A 4 -4.79 87.26 31.56
N LYS A 5 -5.48 86.10 31.45
CA LYS A 5 -5.19 84.74 32.02
C LYS A 5 -6.24 83.76 31.41
N LYS A 6 -5.92 82.59 30.83
CA LYS A 6 -5.36 81.32 31.37
C LYS A 6 -6.31 80.66 32.41
N THR A 7 -6.65 79.35 32.36
CA THR A 7 -6.02 78.19 31.67
C THR A 7 -6.97 76.97 31.56
N ALA A 8 -6.76 76.08 30.57
CA ALA A 8 -6.91 74.59 30.60
C ALA A 8 -8.26 73.91 31.01
N VAL A 9 -8.57 72.64 30.72
CA VAL A 9 -8.21 71.65 29.67
C VAL A 9 -9.31 70.57 29.69
N ALA A 10 -9.79 70.11 28.52
CA ALA A 10 -10.28 68.74 28.29
C ALA A 10 -10.59 68.55 26.79
N VAL A 11 -10.04 67.50 26.16
CA VAL A 11 -10.47 67.05 24.83
C VAL A 11 -11.07 65.65 24.99
N SER A 12 -12.33 65.49 24.60
CA SER A 12 -12.98 64.20 24.41
C SER A 12 -13.50 64.11 22.98
N VAL A 13 -12.93 63.18 22.21
CA VAL A 13 -13.35 62.90 20.83
C VAL A 13 -14.40 61.79 20.86
N GLY A 14 -15.57 62.02 20.25
CA GLY A 14 -16.62 60.99 20.14
C GLY A 14 -17.81 61.42 19.27
N LEU A 15 -18.31 60.47 18.47
CA LEU A 15 -19.59 60.51 17.74
C LEU A 15 -19.88 61.71 16.81
N VAL A 16 -19.10 61.85 15.74
CA VAL A 16 -19.62 62.38 14.46
C VAL A 16 -19.20 61.44 13.31
N ALA A 17 -19.73 60.22 13.33
CA ALA A 17 -19.36 59.15 12.39
C ALA A 17 -20.56 58.33 11.85
N ALA A 18 -21.79 58.83 12.02
CA ALA A 18 -23.02 58.05 11.79
C ALA A 18 -23.94 58.56 10.65
N VAL A 19 -23.57 59.62 9.93
CA VAL A 19 -24.48 60.33 9.00
C VAL A 19 -23.98 60.37 7.54
N LEU A 20 -22.78 59.86 7.25
CA LEU A 20 -22.19 59.84 5.89
C LEU A 20 -22.25 58.48 5.17
N LEU A 21 -22.79 57.43 5.82
CA LEU A 21 -22.80 56.06 5.27
C LEU A 21 -24.06 55.70 4.46
N SER A 22 -25.13 56.50 4.51
CA SER A 22 -26.43 56.19 3.89
C SER A 22 -26.67 56.81 2.51
N ALA A 23 -25.79 57.71 2.04
CA ALA A 23 -25.94 58.39 0.74
C ALA A 23 -25.23 57.68 -0.44
N GLY A 24 -24.29 56.76 -0.17
CA GLY A 24 -23.43 56.17 -1.20
C GLY A 24 -23.99 54.95 -1.95
N ILE A 25 -25.14 54.40 -1.54
CA ILE A 25 -25.58 53.06 -1.97
C ILE A 25 -26.58 53.09 -3.15
N TYR A 26 -27.16 54.25 -3.49
CA TYR A 26 -28.29 54.33 -4.44
C TYR A 26 -27.95 54.75 -5.89
N ILE A 27 -26.66 54.86 -6.26
CA ILE A 27 -26.24 55.30 -7.61
C ILE A 27 -25.22 54.33 -8.24
N TRP A 28 -25.42 53.02 -8.08
CA TRP A 28 -24.56 52.01 -8.72
C TRP A 28 -25.30 50.73 -9.17
N SER A 29 -26.53 50.88 -9.68
CA SER A 29 -27.37 49.75 -10.12
C SER A 29 -27.86 49.84 -11.57
N ASN A 30 -27.40 50.80 -12.39
CA ASN A 30 -27.93 50.98 -13.74
C ASN A 30 -26.94 51.54 -14.79
N THR A 31 -25.73 50.98 -14.87
CA THR A 31 -24.84 51.15 -16.04
C THR A 31 -24.25 49.80 -16.44
N GLY A 32 -24.74 49.24 -17.56
CA GLY A 32 -24.23 47.98 -18.09
C GLY A 32 -22.82 48.14 -18.66
N GLY A 33 -21.81 47.62 -17.96
CA GLY A 33 -20.43 47.61 -18.40
C GLY A 33 -19.70 46.41 -17.82
N SER A 34 -19.33 45.44 -18.67
CA SER A 34 -18.60 44.24 -18.24
C SER A 34 -17.12 44.53 -18.03
N THR A 35 -16.80 45.32 -17.01
CA THR A 35 -15.47 45.32 -16.41
C THR A 35 -15.29 43.98 -15.71
N LYS A 36 -14.60 43.04 -16.37
CA LYS A 36 -14.03 41.88 -15.69
C LYS A 36 -13.08 42.38 -14.62
N VAL A 37 -13.57 42.44 -13.38
CA VAL A 37 -12.69 42.37 -12.21
C VAL A 37 -12.03 41.01 -12.32
N ASN A 38 -10.74 41.00 -12.67
CA ASN A 38 -9.92 39.82 -12.44
C ASN A 38 -9.72 39.71 -10.93
N GLU A 39 -10.68 39.09 -10.26
CA GLU A 39 -10.39 38.40 -9.01
C GLU A 39 -9.16 37.53 -9.26
N PRO A 40 -8.17 37.51 -8.35
CA PRO A 40 -7.07 36.60 -8.48
C PRO A 40 -7.63 35.18 -8.36
N VAL A 41 -7.78 34.51 -9.50
CA VAL A 41 -8.07 33.08 -9.53
C VAL A 41 -6.94 32.41 -8.76
N GLU A 42 -7.24 31.93 -7.55
CA GLU A 42 -6.31 31.10 -6.82
C GLU A 42 -6.02 29.88 -7.68
N GLU A 43 -4.73 29.59 -7.91
CA GLU A 43 -4.32 28.33 -8.54
C GLU A 43 -4.40 27.16 -7.54
N SER A 44 -5.54 27.02 -6.86
CA SER A 44 -5.92 25.82 -6.11
C SER A 44 -6.03 24.62 -7.07
N GLY A 45 -5.82 23.40 -6.55
CA GLY A 45 -5.66 22.18 -7.37
C GLY A 45 -4.24 21.60 -7.37
N VAL A 46 -3.19 22.44 -7.36
CA VAL A 46 -1.80 21.97 -7.41
C VAL A 46 -1.15 22.05 -6.04
N ALA A 47 -0.73 20.91 -5.51
CA ALA A 47 -0.04 20.79 -4.22
C ALA A 47 1.20 21.70 -4.14
N SER A 48 1.44 22.28 -2.97
CA SER A 48 2.53 23.24 -2.78
C SER A 48 3.91 22.61 -2.98
N HIS A 49 4.08 21.39 -2.46
CA HIS A 49 5.36 20.67 -2.40
C HIS A 49 5.23 19.17 -2.70
N VAL A 50 6.34 18.56 -3.10
CA VAL A 50 6.46 17.11 -3.28
C VAL A 50 7.79 16.64 -2.71
N LEU A 51 7.77 15.49 -2.03
CA LEU A 51 8.96 14.74 -1.67
C LEU A 51 9.14 13.59 -2.67
N SER A 52 10.29 13.55 -3.37
CA SER A 52 10.71 12.35 -4.11
C SER A 52 11.74 11.58 -3.29
N TYR A 53 11.70 10.25 -3.30
CA TYR A 53 12.61 9.44 -2.49
C TYR A 53 13.07 8.17 -3.21
N THR A 54 14.23 7.65 -2.77
CA THR A 54 14.82 6.39 -3.27
C THR A 54 14.73 5.27 -2.23
N GLN A 55 14.77 4.03 -2.68
CA GLN A 55 14.83 2.83 -1.81
C GLN A 55 16.10 2.76 -0.95
N ASP A 56 17.10 3.59 -1.28
CA ASP A 56 18.38 3.73 -0.59
C ASP A 56 18.40 4.81 0.51
N GLY A 57 17.30 5.53 0.75
CA GLY A 57 17.21 6.50 1.86
C GLY A 57 17.47 7.96 1.51
N VAL A 58 17.61 8.30 0.23
CA VAL A 58 17.72 9.71 -0.21
C VAL A 58 16.31 10.27 -0.40
N VAL A 59 16.05 11.44 0.18
CA VAL A 59 14.77 12.15 0.12
C VAL A 59 15.01 13.60 -0.28
N SER A 60 14.29 14.06 -1.31
CA SER A 60 14.52 15.33 -1.98
C SER A 60 13.21 16.14 -2.04
N LEU A 61 13.25 17.38 -1.55
CA LEU A 61 12.11 18.30 -1.49
C LEU A 61 12.06 19.22 -2.71
N TYR A 62 10.86 19.38 -3.27
CA TYR A 62 10.59 20.23 -4.42
C TYR A 62 9.36 21.11 -4.19
N THR A 63 9.33 22.29 -4.81
CA THR A 63 8.12 23.10 -4.98
C THR A 63 7.63 23.02 -6.42
N LEU A 64 6.33 22.75 -6.60
CA LEU A 64 5.72 22.64 -7.93
C LEU A 64 5.46 24.03 -8.54
N LYS A 65 5.10 25.02 -7.72
CA LYS A 65 4.81 26.39 -8.19
C LYS A 65 6.04 27.07 -8.81
N GLN A 66 7.23 26.86 -8.26
CA GLN A 66 8.49 27.36 -8.83
C GLN A 66 9.18 26.35 -9.76
N LYS A 67 8.63 25.15 -9.91
CA LYS A 67 9.19 24.01 -10.68
C LYS A 67 10.66 23.76 -10.31
N LYS A 68 10.97 23.71 -9.01
CA LYS A 68 12.33 23.81 -8.48
C LYS A 68 12.61 22.81 -7.36
N PHE A 69 13.81 22.22 -7.41
CA PHE A 69 14.47 21.55 -6.28
C PHE A 69 14.80 22.55 -5.16
N ILE A 70 14.54 22.15 -3.92
CA ILE A 70 14.83 22.94 -2.71
C ILE A 70 16.01 22.34 -1.96
N GLU A 71 15.89 21.10 -1.49
CA GLU A 71 16.80 20.49 -0.51
C GLU A 71 16.81 18.96 -0.66
N GLU A 72 17.87 18.31 -0.17
CA GLU A 72 18.06 16.85 -0.22
C GLU A 72 18.71 16.35 1.07
N PHE A 73 18.26 15.18 1.50
CA PHE A 73 18.72 14.54 2.73
C PHE A 73 18.92 13.04 2.52
N ASP A 74 20.07 12.50 2.94
CA ASP A 74 20.29 11.05 3.03
C ASP A 74 20.07 10.60 4.47
N LEU A 75 19.06 9.76 4.70
CA LEU A 75 18.70 9.22 6.01
C LEU A 75 19.86 8.46 6.69
N LYS A 76 20.80 7.89 5.91
CA LYS A 76 22.01 7.23 6.44
C LYS A 76 22.98 8.18 7.14
N THR A 77 22.81 9.49 7.02
CA THR A 77 23.61 10.48 7.77
C THR A 77 23.19 10.55 9.25
N LEU A 78 21.92 10.27 9.55
CA LEU A 78 21.39 10.28 10.93
C LEU A 78 21.74 8.99 11.69
N SER A 79 21.71 7.82 11.03
CA SER A 79 22.08 6.56 11.68
C SER A 79 23.57 6.48 12.03
N LYS A 80 24.44 7.28 11.40
CA LYS A 80 25.86 7.43 11.76
C LYS A 80 26.10 8.32 12.98
N LYS A 81 25.50 9.51 13.03
CA LYS A 81 25.69 10.44 14.17
C LYS A 81 25.32 9.82 15.51
N ALA A 82 24.24 9.03 15.53
CA ALA A 82 23.79 8.27 16.70
C ALA A 82 24.62 7.00 17.01
N ALA A 83 25.82 6.86 16.42
CA ALA A 83 26.81 5.84 16.77
C ALA A 83 28.14 6.44 17.25
N ASP A 84 28.44 7.69 16.89
CA ASP A 84 29.64 8.40 17.32
C ASP A 84 29.50 8.95 18.77
N GLU A 85 28.29 9.34 19.19
CA GLU A 85 28.03 9.95 20.51
C GLU A 85 27.93 8.94 21.67
N ASP A 86 27.73 7.64 21.41
CA ASP A 86 27.68 6.56 22.43
C ASP A 86 29.08 6.07 22.89
N SER A 87 30.16 6.75 22.48
CA SER A 87 31.54 6.23 22.58
C SER A 87 32.30 6.54 23.89
N HIS A 88 31.61 7.00 24.94
CA HIS A 88 32.17 7.11 26.30
C HIS A 88 31.13 6.85 27.40
N ASP A 89 31.11 5.64 27.99
CA ASP A 89 31.72 5.44 29.32
C ASP A 89 31.95 3.96 29.69
N GLN A 90 32.60 3.68 30.82
CA GLN A 90 33.26 2.39 31.09
C GLN A 90 32.47 1.38 31.97
N GLN A 91 32.55 0.09 31.59
CA GLN A 91 32.39 -1.08 32.49
C GLN A 91 33.59 -1.20 33.48
N PRO A 92 33.59 -2.06 34.52
CA PRO A 92 32.86 -3.33 34.71
C PRO A 92 32.01 -3.36 36.01
N THR A 93 31.34 -4.42 36.48
CA THR A 93 31.40 -5.90 36.28
C THR A 93 29.95 -6.46 36.13
N SER A 94 29.56 -7.74 36.25
CA SER A 94 30.19 -9.04 36.59
C SER A 94 29.37 -10.20 35.99
N THR A 95 29.84 -11.45 36.15
CA THR A 95 29.10 -12.70 35.83
C THR A 95 28.82 -13.48 37.13
N PRO A 96 27.71 -14.22 37.23
CA PRO A 96 27.86 -15.67 37.09
C PRO A 96 26.73 -16.37 36.30
N ALA A 97 27.01 -17.59 35.86
CA ALA A 97 26.09 -18.55 35.25
C ALA A 97 26.50 -19.97 35.73
N PRO A 98 25.77 -21.07 35.41
CA PRO A 98 24.43 -21.17 34.82
C PRO A 98 23.45 -21.97 35.71
N GLN A 99 22.17 -22.06 35.35
CA GLN A 99 21.31 -23.18 35.77
C GLN A 99 20.41 -23.69 34.64
N THR A 100 20.44 -25.00 34.44
CA THR A 100 19.61 -25.75 33.48
C THR A 100 18.40 -26.31 34.19
N ILE A 101 17.18 -26.00 33.72
CA ILE A 101 15.97 -26.72 34.13
C ILE A 101 15.21 -27.16 32.87
N GLN A 102 15.18 -28.47 32.65
CA GLN A 102 14.22 -29.10 31.73
C GLN A 102 12.82 -29.07 32.36
N LYS A 103 11.77 -28.88 31.57
CA LYS A 103 10.42 -29.25 32.02
C LYS A 103 9.57 -29.80 30.88
N GLN A 104 9.06 -31.01 31.09
CA GLN A 104 8.13 -31.69 30.18
C GLN A 104 6.71 -31.10 30.31
N VAL A 105 5.93 -31.24 29.24
CA VAL A 105 4.47 -31.09 29.20
C VAL A 105 3.91 -32.20 28.27
N PRO A 106 2.61 -32.55 28.35
CA PRO A 106 2.22 -33.97 28.41
C PRO A 106 1.89 -34.61 27.05
N PRO A 107 1.77 -35.95 26.98
CA PRO A 107 1.30 -36.63 25.77
C PRO A 107 -0.19 -36.32 25.52
N LEU A 108 -0.51 -35.84 24.30
CA LEU A 108 -1.88 -35.58 23.88
C LEU A 108 -2.42 -36.73 23.03
N VAL A 109 -3.42 -37.42 23.58
CA VAL A 109 -4.51 -38.18 22.92
C VAL A 109 -4.22 -38.84 21.56
N GLN A 110 -4.30 -40.17 21.54
CA GLN A 110 -4.41 -40.95 20.30
C GLN A 110 -5.75 -40.68 19.59
N SER A 111 -5.71 -40.26 18.32
CA SER A 111 -6.81 -40.44 17.37
C SER A 111 -6.53 -41.67 16.50
N GLY A 112 -7.58 -42.44 16.16
CA GLY A 112 -7.44 -43.79 15.60
C GLY A 112 -7.47 -43.88 14.07
N ASP A 113 -6.79 -44.91 13.55
CA ASP A 113 -7.09 -45.63 12.30
C ASP A 113 -7.17 -44.90 10.95
N SER A 114 -6.94 -43.59 10.87
CA SER A 114 -7.06 -42.76 9.64
C SER A 114 -6.09 -43.08 8.48
N TYR A 115 -5.28 -44.16 8.57
CA TYR A 115 -4.16 -44.43 7.65
C TYR A 115 -4.10 -45.84 7.04
N LYS A 116 -5.07 -46.73 7.29
CA LYS A 116 -4.96 -48.16 6.90
C LYS A 116 -4.73 -48.40 5.40
N ASP A 117 -5.28 -47.55 4.54
CA ASP A 117 -5.15 -47.62 3.08
C ASP A 117 -3.82 -47.06 2.53
N PHE A 118 -2.96 -46.47 3.37
CA PHE A 118 -1.86 -45.61 2.92
C PHE A 118 -0.49 -45.92 3.55
N VAL A 119 0.51 -46.04 2.69
CA VAL A 119 1.93 -46.06 3.06
C VAL A 119 2.44 -44.62 3.19
N LYS A 120 3.12 -44.31 4.28
CA LYS A 120 3.79 -43.02 4.52
C LYS A 120 5.14 -42.98 3.80
N VAL A 121 5.35 -41.99 2.92
CA VAL A 121 6.51 -41.89 2.03
C VAL A 121 7.22 -40.53 2.21
N PRO A 122 8.45 -40.47 2.75
CA PRO A 122 9.21 -39.24 2.81
C PRO A 122 9.72 -38.83 1.43
N VAL A 123 9.41 -37.61 1.00
CA VAL A 123 9.85 -37.02 -0.27
C VAL A 123 10.68 -35.77 0.02
N SER A 124 11.87 -35.69 -0.59
CA SER A 124 12.66 -34.46 -0.63
C SER A 124 12.11 -33.53 -1.72
N VAL A 125 11.72 -32.31 -1.34
CA VAL A 125 11.10 -31.32 -2.23
C VAL A 125 12.12 -30.78 -3.23
N THR A 126 11.78 -30.82 -4.52
CA THR A 126 12.61 -30.28 -5.60
C THR A 126 12.30 -28.81 -5.88
N LYS A 127 13.24 -28.10 -6.52
CA LYS A 127 13.05 -26.67 -6.87
C LYS A 127 11.90 -26.51 -7.86
N GLY A 128 10.81 -25.88 -7.41
CA GLY A 128 9.59 -25.67 -8.20
C GLY A 128 8.48 -26.71 -7.96
N GLY A 129 8.73 -27.75 -7.16
CA GLY A 129 7.69 -28.69 -6.76
C GLY A 129 6.68 -28.06 -5.80
N ASN A 130 5.42 -28.51 -5.87
CA ASN A 130 4.36 -28.17 -4.94
C ASN A 130 3.73 -29.44 -4.34
N ALA A 131 3.11 -29.33 -3.16
CA ALA A 131 2.60 -30.50 -2.44
C ALA A 131 1.44 -31.17 -3.17
N TRP A 132 0.63 -30.38 -3.89
CA TRP A 132 -0.48 -30.83 -4.72
C TRP A 132 -0.02 -31.80 -5.81
N GLU A 133 0.99 -31.44 -6.61
CA GLU A 133 1.55 -32.31 -7.64
C GLU A 133 2.19 -33.58 -7.09
N ILE A 134 2.93 -33.47 -5.99
CA ILE A 134 3.61 -34.61 -5.37
C ILE A 134 2.57 -35.62 -4.86
N GLN A 135 1.54 -35.14 -4.15
CA GLN A 135 0.48 -36.00 -3.63
C GLN A 135 -0.42 -36.55 -4.76
N SER A 136 -0.74 -35.75 -5.78
CA SER A 136 -1.52 -36.20 -6.95
C SER A 136 -0.84 -37.35 -7.70
N LYS A 137 0.49 -37.35 -7.77
CA LYS A 137 1.29 -38.43 -8.40
C LYS A 137 1.36 -39.71 -7.53
N LEU A 138 1.09 -39.60 -6.23
CA LEU A 138 1.13 -40.73 -5.27
C LEU A 138 -0.25 -41.36 -4.98
N THR A 139 -1.33 -40.60 -5.20
CA THR A 139 -2.73 -41.05 -5.05
C THR A 139 -3.62 -40.51 -6.18
N PRO A 140 -3.38 -40.90 -7.46
CA PRO A 140 -4.04 -40.30 -8.62
C PRO A 140 -5.55 -40.55 -8.70
N HIS A 141 -6.08 -41.49 -7.90
CA HIS A 141 -7.50 -41.85 -7.88
C HIS A 141 -8.24 -41.31 -6.64
N ARG A 142 -7.61 -40.45 -5.82
CA ARG A 142 -8.20 -39.89 -4.60
C ARG A 142 -8.43 -38.38 -4.71
N ASN A 143 -9.39 -37.87 -3.93
CA ASN A 143 -9.63 -36.43 -3.84
C ASN A 143 -8.41 -35.72 -3.22
N ILE A 144 -7.73 -34.90 -4.01
CA ILE A 144 -6.47 -34.24 -3.62
C ILE A 144 -6.63 -33.33 -2.39
N THR A 145 -7.75 -32.65 -2.21
CA THR A 145 -8.02 -31.80 -1.04
C THR A 145 -8.11 -32.62 0.25
N VAL A 146 -8.73 -33.81 0.19
CA VAL A 146 -8.74 -34.76 1.32
C VAL A 146 -7.33 -35.30 1.59
N MET A 147 -6.60 -35.69 0.55
CA MET A 147 -5.25 -36.23 0.71
C MET A 147 -4.28 -35.21 1.28
N LEU A 148 -4.34 -33.93 0.87
CA LEU A 148 -3.50 -32.87 1.43
C LEU A 148 -3.81 -32.61 2.92
N ARG A 149 -5.06 -32.75 3.38
CA ARG A 149 -5.40 -32.69 4.81
C ARG A 149 -4.79 -33.84 5.60
N LEU A 150 -4.83 -35.07 5.06
CA LEU A 150 -4.19 -36.23 5.71
C LEU A 150 -2.65 -36.09 5.71
N VAL A 151 -2.05 -35.52 4.67
CA VAL A 151 -0.61 -35.21 4.64
C VAL A 151 -0.25 -34.11 5.65
N MET A 152 -1.08 -33.07 5.81
CA MET A 152 -0.93 -32.06 6.88
C MET A 152 -0.91 -32.72 8.26
N GLU A 153 -1.87 -33.61 8.56
CA GLU A 153 -1.98 -34.35 9.81
C GLU A 153 -0.73 -35.21 10.08
N VAL A 154 -0.25 -35.96 9.08
CA VAL A 154 0.95 -36.82 9.18
C VAL A 154 2.25 -36.05 9.40
N ASN A 155 2.35 -34.82 8.91
CA ASN A 155 3.51 -33.95 9.14
C ASN A 155 3.36 -33.05 10.38
N HIS A 156 2.25 -33.17 11.11
CA HIS A 156 1.87 -32.32 12.24
C HIS A 156 1.88 -30.82 11.89
N ARG A 157 1.36 -30.45 10.71
CA ARG A 157 1.30 -29.05 10.23
C ARG A 157 -0.13 -28.56 10.02
N THR A 158 -0.35 -27.28 10.28
CA THR A 158 -1.60 -26.56 9.98
C THR A 158 -1.72 -26.11 8.52
N ASN A 159 -0.63 -26.15 7.75
CA ASN A 159 -0.61 -25.95 6.30
C ASN A 159 0.56 -26.74 5.69
N LEU A 160 0.43 -27.16 4.43
CA LEU A 160 1.54 -27.71 3.66
C LEU A 160 2.33 -26.65 2.90
N HIS A 161 1.72 -25.54 2.49
CA HIS A 161 2.39 -24.50 1.71
C HIS A 161 2.82 -23.31 2.57
N PRO A 162 3.99 -22.68 2.29
CA PRO A 162 4.97 -23.05 1.26
C PRO A 162 5.79 -24.31 1.62
N ILE A 163 6.27 -25.02 0.59
CA ILE A 163 7.28 -26.08 0.72
C ILE A 163 8.61 -25.59 0.12
N TYR A 164 9.74 -25.89 0.76
CA TYR A 164 11.04 -25.36 0.39
C TYR A 164 11.94 -26.41 -0.28
N PRO A 165 12.77 -26.05 -1.29
CA PRO A 165 13.66 -27.00 -1.94
C PRO A 165 14.66 -27.62 -0.95
N GLY A 166 14.73 -28.95 -0.90
CA GLY A 166 15.53 -29.73 0.06
C GLY A 166 14.79 -30.12 1.35
N GLU A 167 13.61 -29.56 1.61
CA GLU A 167 12.74 -29.96 2.72
C GLU A 167 12.25 -31.41 2.56
N LYS A 168 12.10 -32.15 3.66
CA LYS A 168 11.55 -33.51 3.65
C LYS A 168 10.14 -33.51 4.23
N ILE A 169 9.17 -33.96 3.44
CA ILE A 169 7.75 -34.02 3.80
C ILE A 169 7.26 -35.45 3.59
N ILE A 170 6.47 -35.97 4.54
CA ILE A 170 5.92 -37.33 4.51
C ILE A 170 4.58 -37.29 3.76
N PHE A 171 4.58 -37.71 2.50
CA PHE A 171 3.37 -37.84 1.69
C PHE A 171 2.69 -39.21 1.89
N LEU A 172 1.48 -39.36 1.37
CA LEU A 172 0.73 -40.62 1.43
C LEU A 172 0.67 -41.28 0.05
N LYS A 173 0.80 -42.60 0.02
CA LYS A 173 0.76 -43.42 -1.20
C LYS A 173 -0.17 -44.61 -0.97
N GLU A 174 -1.00 -44.97 -1.93
CA GLU A 174 -1.95 -46.09 -1.77
C GLU A 174 -1.24 -47.43 -1.55
N HIS A 175 -1.80 -48.26 -0.66
CA HIS A 175 -1.37 -49.63 -0.49
C HIS A 175 -1.64 -50.43 -1.79
N LYS A 176 -0.61 -51.08 -2.35
CA LYS A 176 -0.81 -51.94 -3.53
C LYS A 176 -1.45 -53.27 -3.12
N GLY A 177 -2.76 -53.38 -3.34
CA GLY A 177 -3.50 -54.62 -3.53
C GLY A 177 -4.11 -54.64 -4.94
N GLU A 178 -4.19 -55.83 -5.54
CA GLU A 178 -4.75 -56.08 -6.88
C GLU A 178 -6.28 -56.38 -6.76
N GLU A 179 -7.15 -56.26 -7.78
CA GLU A 179 -7.01 -55.93 -9.21
C GLU A 179 -8.36 -55.42 -9.81
N ILE A 180 -8.37 -54.96 -11.08
CA ILE A 180 -9.55 -54.88 -12.01
C ILE A 180 -10.63 -53.81 -11.64
N VAL A 181 -11.22 -53.00 -12.54
CA VAL A 181 -11.53 -53.15 -13.98
C VAL A 181 -10.88 -52.12 -14.93
N LYS A 182 -10.12 -52.70 -15.86
CA LYS A 182 -9.60 -52.27 -17.17
C LYS A 182 -10.46 -51.32 -18.05
N SER A 183 -9.80 -50.41 -18.77
CA SER A 183 -10.21 -49.99 -20.14
C SER A 183 -9.07 -49.53 -21.09
N LYS A 184 -8.10 -50.44 -21.36
CA LYS A 184 -7.16 -50.48 -22.53
C LYS A 184 -6.20 -49.29 -22.81
N PRO A 185 -5.08 -49.53 -23.54
CA PRO A 185 -4.01 -48.54 -23.74
C PRO A 185 -4.06 -47.82 -25.10
N VAL A 186 -3.32 -46.70 -25.19
CA VAL A 186 -2.80 -46.11 -26.43
C VAL A 186 -1.28 -45.92 -26.29
N GLU A 187 -0.57 -45.92 -27.41
CA GLU A 187 0.86 -46.20 -27.53
C GLU A 187 1.80 -45.09 -27.04
N LYS A 188 3.09 -45.43 -26.96
CA LYS A 188 4.18 -44.44 -26.97
C LYS A 188 4.04 -43.55 -28.21
N LEU A 189 4.18 -42.24 -28.06
CA LEU A 189 4.80 -41.41 -29.10
C LEU A 189 6.07 -40.77 -28.54
N GLU A 190 7.05 -40.60 -29.41
CA GLU A 190 8.35 -40.04 -29.08
C GLU A 190 8.35 -38.50 -29.16
N SER A 191 9.46 -37.89 -28.78
CA SER A 191 9.62 -36.44 -28.74
C SER A 191 9.58 -35.81 -30.14
N VAL A 192 8.44 -35.22 -30.51
CA VAL A 192 8.38 -34.19 -31.56
C VAL A 192 8.50 -32.82 -30.88
N VAL A 193 9.70 -32.24 -30.97
CA VAL A 193 9.92 -30.83 -30.59
C VAL A 193 9.44 -29.97 -31.76
N ASP A 194 8.25 -29.39 -31.65
CA ASP A 194 7.80 -28.35 -32.58
C ASP A 194 8.04 -26.95 -31.98
N GLN A 195 8.73 -26.11 -32.74
CA GLN A 195 9.23 -24.81 -32.27
C GLN A 195 8.30 -23.68 -32.74
N ARG A 196 7.49 -23.11 -31.85
CA ARG A 196 6.82 -21.81 -32.10
C ARG A 196 6.62 -20.94 -30.85
N SER A 197 7.70 -20.22 -30.54
CA SER A 197 7.69 -18.78 -30.23
C SER A 197 6.66 -18.23 -29.22
N GLN A 198 7.11 -18.01 -27.98
CA GLN A 198 6.87 -16.73 -27.30
C GLN A 198 8.18 -16.12 -26.80
N GLN A 199 8.86 -15.42 -27.72
CA GLN A 199 10.09 -14.69 -27.45
C GLN A 199 9.79 -13.32 -26.84
N VAL A 200 9.20 -13.28 -25.64
CA VAL A 200 9.03 -12.03 -24.89
C VAL A 200 10.38 -11.62 -24.31
N VAL A 201 10.96 -10.55 -24.89
CA VAL A 201 12.33 -10.12 -24.61
C VAL A 201 12.44 -9.57 -23.18
N LYS A 202 12.95 -10.41 -22.26
CA LYS A 202 13.48 -9.94 -20.95
C LYS A 202 14.77 -9.15 -21.15
N LYS A 203 14.65 -7.91 -21.64
CA LYS A 203 15.65 -6.86 -21.42
C LYS A 203 15.52 -6.33 -19.99
N THR A 204 15.80 -7.21 -19.02
CA THR A 204 16.05 -6.79 -17.64
C THR A 204 17.42 -6.13 -17.62
N THR A 205 17.46 -4.80 -17.63
CA THR A 205 18.70 -4.05 -17.35
C THR A 205 19.22 -4.49 -15.97
N THR A 206 20.50 -4.88 -15.90
CA THR A 206 21.06 -5.61 -14.75
C THR A 206 21.33 -4.73 -13.53
N ALA A 207 20.29 -4.11 -12.98
CA ALA A 207 20.32 -3.62 -11.61
C ALA A 207 20.47 -4.81 -10.65
N LYS A 208 21.34 -4.69 -9.65
CA LYS A 208 21.43 -5.69 -8.58
C LYS A 208 20.16 -5.60 -7.73
N ASN A 209 19.55 -6.74 -7.43
CA ASN A 209 18.47 -6.84 -6.42
C ASN A 209 19.06 -6.68 -5.01
N GLU A 210 19.57 -5.49 -4.68
CA GLU A 210 19.62 -5.08 -3.28
C GLU A 210 18.19 -4.87 -2.79
N LYS A 211 17.90 -5.29 -1.57
CA LYS A 211 16.58 -5.12 -0.97
C LYS A 211 16.40 -3.64 -0.60
N PRO A 212 15.19 -3.06 -0.69
CA PRO A 212 14.94 -1.69 -0.24
C PRO A 212 15.38 -1.56 1.22
N LYS A 213 16.25 -0.58 1.48
CA LYS A 213 16.86 -0.37 2.81
C LYS A 213 15.88 0.35 3.74
N PHE A 214 15.04 1.20 3.15
CA PHE A 214 13.96 1.92 3.81
C PHE A 214 12.59 1.50 3.25
N LEU A 215 11.62 1.30 4.15
CA LEU A 215 10.19 1.33 3.83
C LEU A 215 9.67 2.75 4.03
N TYR A 216 8.65 3.17 3.27
CA TYR A 216 8.12 4.52 3.30
C TYR A 216 6.59 4.53 3.42
N TYR A 217 6.05 5.54 4.10
CA TYR A 217 4.61 5.80 4.18
C TYR A 217 4.35 7.32 4.17
N GLY A 218 3.65 7.79 3.15
CA GLY A 218 3.22 9.18 3.03
C GLY A 218 1.84 9.39 3.64
N SER A 219 1.74 10.32 4.58
CA SER A 219 0.51 10.73 5.27
C SER A 219 0.09 12.12 4.79
N VAL A 220 -1.08 12.20 4.16
CA VAL A 220 -1.64 13.45 3.62
C VAL A 220 -2.22 14.32 4.73
N GLU A 221 -2.90 13.70 5.71
CA GLU A 221 -3.54 14.35 6.88
C GLU A 221 -2.54 15.23 7.65
N ASP A 222 -1.43 14.64 8.09
CA ASP A 222 -0.41 15.35 8.90
C ASP A 222 0.74 15.95 8.06
N LYS A 223 0.66 15.85 6.72
CA LYS A 223 1.64 16.35 5.73
C LYS A 223 3.07 15.83 5.97
N THR A 224 3.23 14.50 5.99
CA THR A 224 4.48 13.86 6.41
C THR A 224 4.86 12.67 5.54
N LEU A 225 6.15 12.52 5.28
CA LEU A 225 6.72 11.24 4.91
C LEU A 225 7.31 10.58 6.16
N TYR A 226 6.90 9.35 6.45
CA TYR A 226 7.54 8.48 7.42
C TYR A 226 8.41 7.46 6.69
N ALA A 227 9.53 7.06 7.30
CA ALA A 227 10.36 5.97 6.81
C ALA A 227 10.80 5.03 7.94
N TYR A 228 11.02 3.76 7.62
CA TYR A 228 11.54 2.76 8.55
C TYR A 228 12.77 2.06 7.95
N SER A 229 13.90 2.10 8.65
CA SER A 229 15.14 1.41 8.28
C SER A 229 15.16 0.00 8.87
N ASN A 230 15.20 -1.01 8.00
CA ASN A 230 15.30 -2.41 8.43
C ASN A 230 16.69 -2.78 8.99
N SER A 231 17.75 -2.06 8.59
CA SER A 231 19.11 -2.26 9.12
C SER A 231 19.31 -1.58 10.46
N ASP A 232 18.84 -0.33 10.57
CA ASP A 232 19.17 0.53 11.72
C ASP A 232 18.13 0.44 12.84
N LYS A 233 17.01 -0.27 12.57
CA LYS A 233 15.84 -0.40 13.44
C LYS A 233 15.31 0.96 13.91
N ALA A 234 15.25 1.89 12.96
CA ALA A 234 14.96 3.30 13.21
C ALA A 234 13.79 3.81 12.36
N ILE A 235 12.95 4.63 12.97
CA ILE A 235 11.79 5.29 12.36
C ILE A 235 12.11 6.78 12.20
N TYR A 236 12.00 7.27 10.98
CA TYR A 236 12.27 8.65 10.61
C TYR A 236 10.97 9.37 10.24
N ARG A 237 10.87 10.65 10.60
CA ARG A 237 9.77 11.54 10.27
C ARG A 237 10.30 12.74 9.49
N MET A 238 9.66 13.02 8.36
CA MET A 238 10.06 14.06 7.41
C MET A 238 8.87 14.97 7.11
N LYS A 239 8.97 16.25 7.47
CA LYS A 239 7.95 17.29 7.19
C LYS A 239 8.60 18.47 6.47
N GLU A 240 7.83 19.14 5.63
CA GLU A 240 8.16 20.49 5.17
C GLU A 240 7.91 21.48 6.33
N SER A 241 8.81 22.46 6.50
CA SER A 241 8.56 23.60 7.39
C SER A 241 9.37 24.82 6.95
N ALA A 242 8.68 25.92 6.66
CA ALA A 242 9.26 27.22 6.28
C ALA A 242 10.20 27.17 5.05
N GLY A 243 9.86 26.34 4.06
CA GLY A 243 10.60 26.14 2.82
C GLY A 243 11.79 25.20 2.94
N LYS A 244 11.80 24.29 3.94
CA LYS A 244 12.89 23.37 4.24
C LYS A 244 12.40 21.98 4.66
N LEU A 245 13.27 20.97 4.48
CA LEU A 245 12.98 19.59 4.85
C LEU A 245 13.47 19.29 6.27
N GLN A 246 12.55 19.26 7.24
CA GLN A 246 12.86 18.81 8.60
C GLN A 246 12.86 17.28 8.66
N VAL A 247 14.03 16.69 8.89
CA VAL A 247 14.22 15.23 9.05
C VAL A 247 14.62 14.92 10.49
N ILE A 248 13.86 14.04 11.14
CA ILE A 248 14.08 13.65 12.54
C ILE A 248 14.03 12.12 12.63
N ASN A 249 15.06 11.49 13.22
CA ASN A 249 14.93 10.13 13.74
C ASN A 249 14.04 10.20 14.99
N ILE A 250 12.81 9.69 14.92
CA ILE A 250 11.87 9.76 16.04
C ILE A 250 12.01 8.58 17.00
N SER A 251 12.54 7.44 16.57
CA SER A 251 12.82 6.31 17.45
C SER A 251 13.80 5.32 16.83
N LYS A 252 14.69 4.74 17.65
CA LYS A 252 15.56 3.60 17.31
C LYS A 252 15.40 2.55 18.40
N ASN A 253 15.03 1.32 18.05
CA ASN A 253 14.83 0.24 19.02
C ASN A 253 15.11 -1.13 18.39
N GLU A 254 16.07 -1.89 18.93
CA GLU A 254 16.50 -3.18 18.36
C GLU A 254 15.39 -4.25 18.34
N HIS A 255 14.36 -4.09 19.17
CA HIS A 255 13.19 -4.97 19.19
C HIS A 255 12.16 -4.68 18.08
N TYR A 256 12.40 -3.69 17.20
CA TYR A 256 11.54 -3.47 16.04
C TYR A 256 11.69 -4.61 15.01
N VAL A 257 10.56 -5.14 14.53
CA VAL A 257 10.52 -6.31 13.63
C VAL A 257 11.23 -6.04 12.31
N THR A 258 11.74 -7.09 11.66
CA THR A 258 12.18 -6.95 10.27
C THR A 258 10.94 -6.90 9.40
N ALA A 259 10.61 -5.71 8.90
CA ALA A 259 9.33 -5.42 8.28
C ALA A 259 9.39 -5.57 6.75
N GLU A 260 8.23 -5.83 6.14
CA GLU A 260 8.04 -5.66 4.70
C GLU A 260 6.95 -4.64 4.33
N GLY A 261 6.16 -4.20 5.31
CA GLY A 261 5.21 -3.10 5.18
C GLY A 261 5.33 -2.10 6.33
N LEU A 262 5.02 -0.84 6.04
CA LEU A 262 4.91 0.28 6.97
C LEU A 262 3.57 0.97 6.75
N LEU A 263 2.85 1.28 7.83
CA LEU A 263 1.72 2.23 7.84
C LEU A 263 1.85 3.12 9.08
N VAL A 264 1.47 4.39 8.96
CA VAL A 264 1.44 5.32 10.10
C VAL A 264 0.06 5.96 10.22
N THR A 265 -0.41 6.06 11.46
CA THR A 265 -1.66 6.73 11.87
C THR A 265 -1.31 7.88 12.80
N SER A 266 -2.22 8.82 13.04
CA SER A 266 -2.03 9.93 14.00
C SER A 266 -1.68 9.49 15.43
N LYS A 267 -1.87 8.21 15.80
CA LYS A 267 -1.59 7.66 17.14
C LYS A 267 -0.45 6.63 17.17
N ARG A 268 -0.14 5.95 16.06
CA ARG A 268 0.68 4.71 16.02
C ARG A 268 1.44 4.50 14.71
N VAL A 269 2.62 3.90 14.79
CA VAL A 269 3.30 3.23 13.66
C VAL A 269 2.92 1.74 13.67
N LEU A 270 2.69 1.18 12.48
CA LEU A 270 2.42 -0.23 12.25
C LEU A 270 3.51 -0.83 11.34
N LEU A 271 4.20 -1.86 11.83
CA LEU A 271 5.21 -2.60 11.08
C LEU A 271 4.71 -4.02 10.80
N PHE A 272 4.63 -4.39 9.52
CA PHE A 272 4.21 -5.72 9.09
C PHE A 272 5.43 -6.66 9.03
N GLU A 273 5.50 -7.65 9.92
CA GLU A 273 6.66 -8.53 10.08
C GLU A 273 6.83 -9.47 8.88
N LYS A 274 8.02 -9.41 8.27
CA LYS A 274 8.34 -9.96 6.96
C LYS A 274 8.09 -11.46 6.84
N GLY A 275 7.24 -11.87 5.88
CA GLY A 275 6.96 -13.27 5.62
C GLY A 275 6.11 -13.94 6.71
N THR A 276 5.38 -13.15 7.51
CA THR A 276 4.53 -13.64 8.60
C THR A 276 3.14 -13.00 8.53
N HIS A 277 2.25 -13.45 9.40
CA HIS A 277 0.96 -12.81 9.67
C HIS A 277 1.03 -11.95 10.94
N LYS A 278 2.16 -11.27 11.22
CA LYS A 278 2.34 -10.46 12.45
C LYS A 278 2.46 -8.97 12.17
N LEU A 279 1.92 -8.20 13.10
CA LEU A 279 1.84 -6.75 13.08
C LEU A 279 2.41 -6.21 14.40
N GLN A 280 3.54 -5.51 14.35
CA GLN A 280 4.03 -4.77 15.50
C GLN A 280 3.47 -3.34 15.48
N MET A 281 2.70 -3.01 16.51
CA MET A 281 2.20 -1.67 16.78
C MET A 281 3.16 -0.94 17.72
N ILE A 282 3.40 0.34 17.46
CA ILE A 282 4.28 1.21 18.24
C ILE A 282 3.53 2.54 18.47
N GLY A 283 3.43 3.01 19.71
CA GLY A 283 2.79 4.30 20.02
C GLY A 283 3.62 5.49 19.52
N LEU A 284 3.01 6.46 18.84
CA LEU A 284 3.71 7.71 18.48
C LEU A 284 3.95 8.64 19.67
N ASN A 285 3.07 8.59 20.67
CA ASN A 285 3.17 9.37 21.91
C ASN A 285 4.01 8.67 23.00
N ASP A 286 4.29 7.38 22.83
CA ASP A 286 5.13 6.55 23.68
C ASP A 286 5.72 5.43 22.81
N LEU A 287 6.95 5.65 22.35
CA LEU A 287 7.63 4.81 21.36
C LEU A 287 8.22 3.53 21.98
N ASN A 288 8.21 3.43 23.30
CA ASN A 288 8.52 2.21 24.05
C ASN A 288 7.30 1.29 24.17
N LYS A 289 6.08 1.84 24.04
CA LYS A 289 4.84 1.06 24.02
C LYS A 289 4.68 0.30 22.71
N MET A 290 5.27 -0.88 22.69
CA MET A 290 5.17 -1.87 21.62
C MET A 290 4.13 -2.95 21.95
N GLU A 291 3.37 -3.39 20.95
CA GLU A 291 2.50 -4.57 21.03
C GLU A 291 2.54 -5.33 19.71
N THR A 292 2.72 -6.66 19.75
CA THR A 292 2.64 -7.52 18.56
C THR A 292 1.29 -8.21 18.51
N LEU A 293 0.55 -8.02 17.42
CA LEU A 293 -0.72 -8.68 17.12
C LEU A 293 -0.53 -9.67 15.97
N GLU A 294 -1.28 -10.77 15.99
CA GLU A 294 -1.39 -11.68 14.85
C GLU A 294 -2.60 -11.31 13.99
N LEU A 295 -2.45 -11.41 12.67
CA LEU A 295 -3.48 -11.26 11.64
C LEU A 295 -4.05 -12.64 11.26
N GLU A 296 -5.14 -12.70 10.50
CA GLU A 296 -5.72 -13.97 10.02
C GLU A 296 -4.94 -14.60 8.84
N GLY A 297 -4.06 -13.83 8.21
CA GLY A 297 -3.16 -14.28 7.15
C GLY A 297 -2.08 -13.23 6.89
N GLN A 298 -1.14 -13.53 5.98
CA GLN A 298 -0.16 -12.55 5.52
C GLN A 298 -0.87 -11.52 4.62
N PRO A 299 -0.81 -10.22 4.93
CA PRO A 299 -1.55 -9.21 4.17
C PRO A 299 -0.85 -8.87 2.84
N SER A 300 -1.62 -8.76 1.75
CA SER A 300 -1.14 -8.28 0.45
C SER A 300 -1.29 -6.77 0.28
N HIS A 301 -2.43 -6.23 0.69
CA HIS A 301 -2.76 -4.80 0.68
C HIS A 301 -3.43 -4.42 1.99
N TYR A 302 -3.24 -3.20 2.47
CA TYR A 302 -3.71 -2.77 3.79
C TYR A 302 -3.93 -1.25 3.88
N VAL A 303 -4.91 -0.84 4.68
CA VAL A 303 -5.25 0.56 4.98
C VAL A 303 -5.86 0.66 6.38
N VAL A 304 -5.68 1.78 7.08
CA VAL A 304 -6.40 2.05 8.33
C VAL A 304 -7.51 3.06 8.06
N TYR A 305 -8.68 2.82 8.65
CA TYR A 305 -9.79 3.76 8.67
C TYR A 305 -10.49 3.71 10.04
N GLY A 306 -10.66 4.88 10.66
CA GLY A 306 -11.00 4.96 12.09
C GLY A 306 -9.94 4.27 12.96
N ASP A 307 -10.38 3.53 13.98
CA ASP A 307 -9.49 2.71 14.83
C ASP A 307 -9.29 1.27 14.29
N SER A 308 -9.61 0.98 13.01
CA SER A 308 -9.50 -0.36 12.40
C SER A 308 -8.51 -0.43 11.23
N LEU A 309 -7.70 -1.49 11.22
CA LEU A 309 -6.88 -1.92 10.10
C LEU A 309 -7.68 -2.87 9.20
N TYR A 310 -7.82 -2.52 7.93
CA TYR A 310 -8.40 -3.37 6.89
C TYR A 310 -7.27 -3.89 6.01
N TYR A 311 -7.30 -5.17 5.66
CA TYR A 311 -6.23 -5.82 4.90
C TYR A 311 -6.76 -6.98 4.06
N THR A 312 -6.24 -7.15 2.85
CA THR A 312 -6.56 -8.31 2.00
C THR A 312 -5.55 -9.43 2.22
N PHE A 313 -6.00 -10.69 2.22
CA PHE A 313 -5.12 -11.85 2.34
C PHE A 313 -5.72 -13.03 1.56
N GLY A 314 -5.08 -13.39 0.43
CA GLY A 314 -5.68 -14.30 -0.55
C GLY A 314 -7.04 -13.79 -1.05
N ASP A 315 -8.03 -14.67 -1.04
CA ASP A 315 -9.41 -14.44 -1.48
C ASP A 315 -10.30 -13.67 -0.46
N LYS A 316 -9.70 -12.98 0.52
CA LYS A 316 -10.41 -12.36 1.66
C LYS A 316 -10.07 -10.91 1.92
N LEU A 317 -11.05 -10.20 2.47
CA LEU A 317 -10.85 -8.97 3.26
C LEU A 317 -10.90 -9.33 4.75
N GLY A 318 -9.89 -8.91 5.49
CA GLY A 318 -9.84 -8.91 6.95
C GLY A 318 -9.97 -7.49 7.52
N MET A 319 -10.49 -7.43 8.74
CA MET A 319 -10.51 -6.26 9.61
C MET A 319 -9.95 -6.65 10.98
N LEU A 320 -9.08 -5.81 11.52
CA LEU A 320 -8.56 -5.88 12.88
C LEU A 320 -8.80 -4.52 13.54
N ASN A 321 -9.66 -4.47 14.55
CA ASN A 321 -9.84 -3.26 15.35
C ASN A 321 -8.62 -3.11 16.28
N LEU A 322 -7.92 -1.99 16.15
CA LEU A 322 -6.64 -1.74 16.81
C LEU A 322 -6.80 -1.38 18.30
N VAL A 323 -8.01 -1.18 18.80
CA VAL A 323 -8.31 -0.83 20.20
C VAL A 323 -8.79 -2.04 20.99
N ASN A 324 -9.84 -2.72 20.54
CA ASN A 324 -10.39 -3.90 21.24
C ASN A 324 -9.78 -5.24 20.79
N LYS A 325 -8.99 -5.25 19.70
CA LYS A 325 -8.29 -6.41 19.10
C LYS A 325 -9.23 -7.46 18.49
N GLU A 326 -10.47 -7.08 18.25
CA GLU A 326 -11.46 -7.88 17.53
C GLU A 326 -11.07 -8.07 16.06
N LYS A 327 -11.40 -9.24 15.51
CA LYS A 327 -11.12 -9.63 14.13
C LYS A 327 -12.39 -10.04 13.42
N LYS A 328 -12.48 -9.70 12.13
CA LYS A 328 -13.53 -10.17 11.21
C LYS A 328 -12.92 -10.39 9.83
N SER A 329 -13.38 -11.38 9.08
CA SER A 329 -13.07 -11.48 7.65
C SER A 329 -14.28 -11.92 6.82
N VAL A 330 -14.24 -11.57 5.54
CA VAL A 330 -15.23 -11.95 4.52
C VAL A 330 -14.52 -12.44 3.27
N LEU A 331 -15.17 -13.33 2.51
CA LEU A 331 -14.69 -13.80 1.22
C LEU A 331 -14.98 -12.73 0.14
N LEU A 332 -13.98 -12.47 -0.70
CA LEU A 332 -14.07 -11.65 -1.92
C LEU A 332 -14.18 -12.53 -3.18
N GLY A 333 -13.72 -13.79 -3.09
CA GLY A 333 -13.90 -14.82 -4.13
C GLY A 333 -12.77 -14.93 -5.15
N ASP A 334 -11.85 -13.96 -5.20
CA ASP A 334 -10.60 -13.99 -5.98
C ASP A 334 -9.56 -13.07 -5.29
N ASP A 335 -8.30 -13.14 -5.70
CA ASP A 335 -7.21 -12.33 -5.14
C ASP A 335 -7.45 -10.82 -5.35
N SER A 336 -7.06 -10.00 -4.37
CA SER A 336 -7.15 -8.54 -4.48
C SER A 336 -5.82 -7.92 -4.88
N LYS A 337 -5.89 -6.91 -5.77
CA LYS A 337 -4.73 -6.20 -6.35
C LYS A 337 -4.40 -4.90 -5.61
N GLU A 338 -5.42 -4.20 -5.11
CA GLU A 338 -5.31 -2.92 -4.41
C GLU A 338 -6.49 -2.71 -3.44
N LEU A 339 -6.28 -1.89 -2.40
CA LEU A 339 -7.27 -1.55 -1.36
C LEU A 339 -7.07 -0.07 -0.95
N VAL A 340 -8.13 0.74 -1.00
CA VAL A 340 -8.11 2.15 -0.58
C VAL A 340 -9.38 2.55 0.22
N VAL A 341 -9.37 3.76 0.77
CA VAL A 341 -10.53 4.42 1.41
C VAL A 341 -10.83 5.70 0.63
N VAL A 342 -12.09 5.89 0.25
CA VAL A 342 -12.62 7.11 -0.42
C VAL A 342 -14.04 7.32 0.12
N ASP A 343 -14.49 8.55 0.37
CA ASP A 343 -15.88 8.84 0.79
C ASP A 343 -16.37 7.92 1.95
N HIS A 344 -15.53 7.75 2.97
CA HIS A 344 -15.75 6.89 4.15
C HIS A 344 -16.08 5.40 3.86
N LYS A 345 -15.80 4.92 2.64
CA LYS A 345 -16.05 3.54 2.19
C LYS A 345 -14.75 2.88 1.70
N LEU A 346 -14.68 1.57 1.82
CA LEU A 346 -13.56 0.77 1.32
C LEU A 346 -13.76 0.46 -0.16
N TYR A 347 -12.69 0.59 -0.94
CA TYR A 347 -12.68 0.24 -2.35
C TYR A 347 -11.58 -0.78 -2.63
N ILE A 348 -11.98 -1.92 -3.20
CA ILE A 348 -11.08 -3.05 -3.47
C ILE A 348 -11.04 -3.29 -4.97
N LEU A 349 -9.84 -3.29 -5.53
CA LEU A 349 -9.63 -3.74 -6.91
C LEU A 349 -9.37 -5.25 -6.89
N ASN A 350 -10.34 -6.04 -7.33
CA ASN A 350 -10.30 -7.49 -7.23
C ASN A 350 -10.05 -8.15 -8.61
N ALA A 351 -9.35 -9.29 -8.60
CA ALA A 351 -8.98 -10.04 -9.80
C ALA A 351 -10.12 -10.85 -10.43
N PHE A 352 -11.30 -10.91 -9.79
CA PHE A 352 -12.44 -11.71 -10.25
C PHE A 352 -12.70 -11.56 -11.77
N GLY A 353 -12.62 -12.69 -12.47
CA GLY A 353 -12.80 -12.74 -13.92
C GLY A 353 -11.56 -12.42 -14.76
N ALA A 354 -10.35 -12.35 -14.18
CA ALA A 354 -9.10 -12.09 -14.92
C ALA A 354 -8.86 -13.05 -16.11
N GLN A 355 -9.29 -14.31 -16.01
CA GLN A 355 -9.22 -15.28 -17.12
C GLN A 355 -10.07 -14.87 -18.34
N MET A 356 -11.06 -13.99 -18.15
CA MET A 356 -11.90 -13.40 -19.20
C MET A 356 -11.45 -11.97 -19.54
N THR A 357 -10.21 -11.58 -19.21
CA THR A 357 -9.67 -10.21 -19.39
C THR A 357 -10.44 -9.17 -18.57
N ASN A 358 -10.76 -9.48 -17.31
CA ASN A 358 -11.61 -8.63 -16.47
C ASN A 358 -11.02 -8.32 -15.08
N SER A 359 -11.63 -7.36 -14.40
CA SER A 359 -11.45 -7.09 -12.97
C SER A 359 -12.65 -6.31 -12.45
N VAL A 360 -12.88 -6.38 -11.14
CA VAL A 360 -14.06 -5.78 -10.50
C VAL A 360 -13.60 -4.82 -9.41
N LEU A 361 -14.15 -3.60 -9.43
CA LEU A 361 -14.06 -2.67 -8.33
C LEU A 361 -15.21 -2.96 -7.36
N MET A 362 -14.88 -3.32 -6.13
CA MET A 362 -15.84 -3.61 -5.06
C MET A 362 -15.94 -2.39 -4.13
N LYS A 363 -17.16 -1.90 -3.87
CA LYS A 363 -17.44 -0.94 -2.80
C LYS A 363 -17.91 -1.71 -1.57
N VAL A 364 -17.25 -1.49 -0.43
CA VAL A 364 -17.47 -2.25 0.81
C VAL A 364 -17.69 -1.29 1.98
N ASP A 365 -18.67 -1.60 2.84
CA ASP A 365 -18.88 -0.87 4.09
C ASP A 365 -17.83 -1.28 5.15
N PRO A 366 -17.08 -0.34 5.75
CA PRO A 366 -16.07 -0.67 6.76
C PRO A 366 -16.66 -1.19 8.08
N SER A 367 -17.92 -0.87 8.41
CA SER A 367 -18.53 -1.23 9.70
C SER A 367 -18.92 -2.70 9.81
N ASP A 368 -19.37 -3.32 8.71
CA ASP A 368 -19.80 -4.72 8.68
C ASP A 368 -19.11 -5.59 7.60
N LEU A 369 -18.28 -5.00 6.74
CA LEU A 369 -17.63 -5.64 5.59
C LEU A 369 -18.61 -6.14 4.51
N HIS A 370 -19.83 -5.60 4.44
CA HIS A 370 -20.77 -5.91 3.36
C HIS A 370 -20.35 -5.24 2.05
N VAL A 371 -20.50 -5.97 0.94
CA VAL A 371 -20.20 -5.46 -0.42
C VAL A 371 -21.44 -4.73 -0.96
N ASP A 372 -21.49 -3.40 -0.75
CA ASP A 372 -22.58 -2.54 -1.20
C ASP A 372 -22.88 -2.72 -2.71
N GLN A 373 -21.83 -2.60 -3.53
CA GLN A 373 -21.91 -2.46 -4.99
C GLN A 373 -20.65 -3.01 -5.67
N LEU A 374 -20.83 -3.56 -6.87
CA LEU A 374 -19.76 -4.08 -7.73
C LEU A 374 -19.77 -3.33 -9.07
N LEU A 375 -18.60 -2.94 -9.58
CA LEU A 375 -18.43 -2.30 -10.88
C LEU A 375 -17.41 -3.07 -11.73
N GLU A 376 -17.88 -3.58 -12.87
CA GLU A 376 -17.05 -4.28 -13.85
C GLU A 376 -16.16 -3.31 -14.63
N LEU A 377 -14.83 -3.55 -14.63
CA LEU A 377 -13.87 -2.65 -15.29
C LEU A 377 -13.52 -3.05 -16.73
N LYS A 378 -13.80 -4.29 -17.15
CA LYS A 378 -13.58 -4.82 -18.52
C LYS A 378 -12.12 -4.80 -19.00
N THR A 379 -11.20 -4.93 -18.05
CA THR A 379 -9.79 -5.25 -18.29
C THR A 379 -9.19 -5.99 -17.09
N ASP A 380 -8.23 -6.88 -17.33
CA ASP A 380 -7.36 -7.49 -16.34
C ASP A 380 -6.21 -6.56 -15.90
N GLU A 381 -5.88 -5.55 -16.72
CA GLU A 381 -4.82 -4.57 -16.48
C GLU A 381 -5.43 -3.26 -15.96
N SER A 382 -5.56 -3.14 -14.64
CA SER A 382 -6.20 -2.02 -13.94
C SER A 382 -5.43 -1.62 -12.67
N ALA A 383 -5.65 -0.39 -12.19
CA ALA A 383 -5.08 0.17 -10.95
C ALA A 383 -6.01 1.26 -10.37
N ILE A 384 -5.97 1.48 -9.05
CA ILE A 384 -6.58 2.64 -8.39
C ILE A 384 -5.53 3.75 -8.27
N LEU A 385 -5.90 4.97 -8.65
CA LEU A 385 -4.97 6.09 -8.72
C LEU A 385 -5.17 7.10 -7.57
N SER A 386 -6.35 7.15 -6.93
CA SER A 386 -6.58 7.96 -5.72
C SER A 386 -5.73 7.46 -4.54
N LYS A 387 -5.14 8.37 -3.77
CA LYS A 387 -4.31 8.06 -2.59
C LYS A 387 -4.61 9.04 -1.44
N GLY A 388 -4.72 8.53 -0.22
CA GLY A 388 -5.20 9.28 0.94
C GLY A 388 -6.73 9.34 1.00
N GLU A 389 -7.28 10.06 1.98
CA GLU A 389 -8.72 10.34 2.02
C GLU A 389 -9.07 11.37 0.93
N THR A 390 -9.93 10.97 0.01
CA THR A 390 -10.44 11.78 -1.10
C THR A 390 -11.94 11.53 -1.26
N ASP A 391 -12.65 12.46 -1.90
CA ASP A 391 -14.03 12.26 -2.37
C ASP A 391 -14.04 11.66 -3.80
N GLU A 392 -12.97 11.88 -4.57
CA GLU A 392 -12.81 11.44 -5.96
C GLU A 392 -12.11 10.07 -6.04
N LEU A 393 -12.75 9.07 -6.67
CA LEU A 393 -12.12 7.77 -6.96
C LEU A 393 -11.69 7.69 -8.43
N TYR A 394 -10.38 7.59 -8.66
CA TYR A 394 -9.79 7.44 -9.99
C TYR A 394 -9.34 6.01 -10.25
N VAL A 395 -9.76 5.44 -11.38
CA VAL A 395 -9.34 4.11 -11.82
C VAL A 395 -8.62 4.21 -13.17
N GLY A 396 -7.40 3.69 -13.21
CA GLY A 396 -6.65 3.44 -14.44
C GLY A 396 -6.99 2.07 -15.01
N ARG A 397 -7.12 1.99 -16.34
CA ARG A 397 -7.39 0.79 -17.13
C ARG A 397 -6.48 0.76 -18.35
N ILE A 398 -6.01 -0.41 -18.73
CA ILE A 398 -5.35 -0.62 -20.03
C ILE A 398 -6.29 -1.45 -20.90
N THR A 399 -6.92 -0.81 -21.88
CA THR A 399 -7.81 -1.47 -22.85
C THR A 399 -7.00 -2.01 -24.03
N LYS A 400 -7.50 -3.12 -24.61
CA LYS A 400 -6.80 -3.92 -25.64
C LYS A 400 -7.68 -3.98 -26.89
N GLU A 401 -7.38 -3.13 -27.87
CA GLU A 401 -8.06 -3.14 -29.17
C GLU A 401 -7.23 -3.90 -30.20
N LYS A 402 -7.87 -4.43 -31.24
CA LYS A 402 -7.19 -4.91 -32.45
C LYS A 402 -7.37 -3.91 -33.57
N ASP A 403 -6.28 -3.54 -34.23
CA ASP A 403 -6.36 -2.76 -35.47
C ASP A 403 -6.84 -3.63 -36.65
N LEU A 404 -7.06 -3.00 -37.81
CA LEU A 404 -7.49 -3.69 -39.04
C LEU A 404 -6.43 -4.66 -39.60
N SER A 405 -5.20 -4.63 -39.09
CA SER A 405 -4.12 -5.58 -39.42
C SER A 405 -4.00 -6.72 -38.39
N GLY A 406 -4.81 -6.71 -37.33
CA GLY A 406 -4.79 -7.68 -36.23
C GLY A 406 -3.79 -7.39 -35.11
N ASN A 407 -3.06 -6.27 -35.16
CA ASN A 407 -2.13 -5.88 -34.09
C ASN A 407 -2.90 -5.47 -32.84
N VAL A 408 -2.43 -5.87 -31.66
CA VAL A 408 -3.04 -5.44 -30.39
C VAL A 408 -2.50 -4.07 -30.00
N LEU A 409 -3.35 -3.05 -30.10
CA LEU A 409 -3.11 -1.71 -29.58
C LEU A 409 -3.53 -1.65 -28.11
N LYS A 410 -2.62 -1.23 -27.23
CA LYS A 410 -2.93 -0.90 -25.85
C LYS A 410 -3.24 0.59 -25.73
N LYS A 411 -4.37 0.94 -25.09
CA LYS A 411 -4.69 2.31 -24.70
C LYS A 411 -4.72 2.39 -23.18
N ASN A 412 -4.11 3.45 -22.64
CA ASN A 412 -4.27 3.79 -21.23
C ASN A 412 -5.52 4.68 -21.12
N GLU A 413 -6.42 4.33 -20.21
CA GLU A 413 -7.66 5.04 -19.92
C GLU A 413 -7.70 5.32 -18.42
N ILE A 414 -7.95 6.56 -18.03
CA ILE A 414 -8.21 6.94 -16.65
C ILE A 414 -9.63 7.51 -16.60
N THR A 415 -10.44 6.99 -15.70
CA THR A 415 -11.85 7.39 -15.58
C THR A 415 -12.14 7.75 -14.12
N ALA A 416 -12.84 8.87 -13.91
CA ALA A 416 -13.46 9.17 -12.63
C ALA A 416 -14.59 8.16 -12.35
N ILE A 417 -14.64 7.63 -11.14
CA ILE A 417 -15.71 6.78 -10.65
C ILE A 417 -16.59 7.63 -9.75
N ASN A 418 -17.83 7.87 -10.17
CA ASN A 418 -18.84 8.40 -9.28
C ASN A 418 -19.09 7.35 -8.18
N VAL A 419 -18.92 7.75 -6.92
CA VAL A 419 -19.05 6.89 -5.75
C VAL A 419 -20.50 6.70 -5.28
N LYS A 420 -21.44 7.53 -5.78
CA LYS A 420 -22.84 7.66 -5.34
C LYS A 420 -23.76 7.98 -6.55
N PRO A 421 -24.22 7.00 -7.35
CA PRO A 421 -24.00 5.55 -7.25
C PRO A 421 -22.71 5.10 -7.95
N LEU A 422 -22.21 3.90 -7.61
CA LEU A 422 -20.95 3.35 -8.13
C LEU A 422 -21.00 3.16 -9.65
N THR A 423 -20.49 4.13 -10.39
CA THR A 423 -20.59 4.17 -11.86
C THR A 423 -19.35 4.82 -12.47
N MET A 424 -18.94 4.35 -13.65
CA MET A 424 -17.92 5.03 -14.44
C MET A 424 -18.52 6.32 -15.03
N GLU A 425 -17.83 7.44 -14.88
CA GLU A 425 -18.20 8.65 -15.58
C GLU A 425 -17.94 8.55 -17.09
N LYS A 426 -18.62 9.41 -17.87
CA LYS A 426 -18.40 9.50 -19.33
C LYS A 426 -17.03 10.11 -19.68
N SER A 427 -16.39 10.78 -18.72
CA SER A 427 -15.10 11.45 -18.86
C SER A 427 -13.97 10.43 -18.69
N THR A 428 -13.38 9.99 -19.82
CA THR A 428 -12.20 9.12 -19.83
C THR A 428 -11.02 9.84 -20.47
N TRP A 429 -9.88 9.83 -19.79
CA TRP A 429 -8.66 10.52 -20.18
C TRP A 429 -7.60 9.54 -20.67
N PHE A 430 -7.02 9.82 -21.82
CA PHE A 430 -6.03 8.95 -22.46
C PHE A 430 -4.60 9.32 -22.04
N ILE A 431 -4.38 9.35 -20.72
CA ILE A 431 -3.10 9.70 -20.08
C ILE A 431 -2.42 8.39 -19.65
N PRO A 432 -1.09 8.23 -19.81
CA PRO A 432 -0.38 7.12 -19.20
C PRO A 432 -0.51 7.13 -17.67
N PHE A 433 -0.41 5.96 -17.04
CA PHE A 433 -0.34 5.82 -15.58
C PHE A 433 0.56 4.62 -15.22
N GLY A 434 0.87 4.48 -13.94
CA GLY A 434 1.62 3.35 -13.40
C GLY A 434 1.59 3.33 -11.87
N LYS A 435 2.40 2.47 -11.25
CA LYS A 435 2.48 2.37 -9.77
C LYS A 435 2.87 3.70 -9.11
N GLU A 436 3.79 4.41 -9.75
CA GLU A 436 4.21 5.76 -9.37
C GLU A 436 3.29 6.82 -9.99
N SER A 437 1.98 6.70 -9.68
CA SER A 437 0.95 7.69 -9.99
C SER A 437 0.09 7.96 -8.75
N ALA A 438 -0.49 9.14 -8.64
CA ALA A 438 -1.33 9.56 -7.53
C ALA A 438 -2.31 10.65 -8.00
N GLY A 439 -3.61 10.49 -7.73
CA GLY A 439 -4.62 11.54 -7.86
C GLY A 439 -4.72 12.36 -6.57
N TYR A 440 -4.78 13.68 -6.69
CA TYR A 440 -5.01 14.63 -5.60
C TYR A 440 -5.59 15.94 -6.18
N ASP A 441 -6.66 16.48 -5.58
CA ASP A 441 -7.24 17.82 -5.86
C ASP A 441 -7.46 18.06 -7.37
N SER A 442 -8.23 17.15 -7.99
CA SER A 442 -8.52 17.07 -9.45
C SER A 442 -7.27 17.17 -10.37
N HIS A 443 -6.10 16.73 -9.89
CA HIS A 443 -4.87 16.59 -10.66
C HIS A 443 -4.28 15.18 -10.53
N LEU A 444 -3.67 14.68 -11.61
CA LEU A 444 -2.91 13.43 -11.63
C LEU A 444 -1.41 13.73 -11.62
N TYR A 445 -0.72 13.22 -10.61
CA TYR A 445 0.72 13.28 -10.44
C TYR A 445 1.30 11.94 -10.87
N MET A 446 2.28 11.94 -11.78
CA MET A 446 2.87 10.72 -12.32
C MET A 446 4.39 10.87 -12.49
N LEU A 447 5.14 9.93 -11.92
CA LEU A 447 6.60 9.85 -12.04
C LEU A 447 6.98 8.85 -13.14
N GLN A 448 7.62 9.34 -14.21
CA GLN A 448 8.13 8.54 -15.32
C GLN A 448 9.54 9.00 -15.70
N ASN A 449 10.50 8.08 -15.79
CA ASN A 449 11.86 8.31 -16.28
C ASN A 449 12.58 9.50 -15.60
N GLY A 450 12.41 9.67 -14.29
CA GLY A 450 12.97 10.80 -13.52
C GLY A 450 12.20 12.12 -13.69
N LYS A 451 11.03 12.12 -14.32
CA LYS A 451 10.15 13.30 -14.43
C LYS A 451 8.82 13.10 -13.73
N LEU A 452 8.55 13.96 -12.77
CA LEU A 452 7.23 14.14 -12.19
C LEU A 452 6.42 15.05 -13.11
N ASN A 453 5.36 14.49 -13.67
CA ASN A 453 4.40 15.17 -14.54
C ASN A 453 3.09 15.36 -13.76
N VAL A 454 2.49 16.54 -13.86
CA VAL A 454 1.22 16.90 -13.22
C VAL A 454 0.23 17.30 -14.31
N TYR A 455 -0.82 16.51 -14.46
CA TYR A 455 -1.92 16.70 -15.41
C TYR A 455 -3.12 17.27 -14.65
N ALA A 456 -3.80 18.24 -15.23
CA ALA A 456 -5.12 18.64 -14.74
C ALA A 456 -6.17 17.67 -15.30
N VAL A 457 -7.26 17.45 -14.55
CA VAL A 457 -8.43 16.72 -15.07
C VAL A 457 -8.89 17.29 -16.42
N ASN A 458 -9.05 16.41 -17.41
CA ASN A 458 -9.28 16.67 -18.84
C ASN A 458 -8.10 17.17 -19.71
N ASP A 459 -6.90 17.44 -19.19
CA ASP A 459 -5.73 17.77 -20.04
C ASP A 459 -4.86 16.52 -20.34
N VAL A 460 -4.59 16.29 -21.61
CA VAL A 460 -3.69 15.21 -22.09
C VAL A 460 -2.21 15.62 -21.99
N LYS A 461 -1.93 16.92 -21.81
CA LYS A 461 -0.60 17.47 -21.59
C LYS A 461 -0.37 17.79 -20.11
N PRO A 462 0.87 17.66 -19.61
CA PRO A 462 1.18 18.05 -18.24
C PRO A 462 1.25 19.58 -18.09
N LYS A 463 0.44 20.13 -17.18
CA LYS A 463 0.50 21.54 -16.71
C LYS A 463 1.87 21.86 -16.07
N THR A 464 2.46 20.86 -15.41
CA THR A 464 3.82 20.91 -14.85
C THR A 464 4.58 19.63 -15.17
N SER A 465 5.81 19.77 -15.65
CA SER A 465 6.82 18.72 -15.68
C SER A 465 8.00 19.20 -14.83
N LEU A 466 8.58 18.30 -14.04
CA LEU A 466 9.69 18.57 -13.13
C LEU A 466 10.63 17.38 -13.08
N ASP A 467 11.92 17.61 -13.33
CA ASP A 467 12.97 16.61 -13.14
C ASP A 467 13.19 16.35 -11.64
N VAL A 468 12.97 15.10 -11.21
CA VAL A 468 13.11 14.64 -9.82
C VAL A 468 14.09 13.46 -9.72
N LYS A 469 14.79 13.35 -8.59
CA LYS A 469 15.83 12.33 -8.37
C LYS A 469 15.28 11.02 -7.80
N GLY A 470 14.13 11.06 -7.12
CA GLY A 470 13.52 9.90 -6.50
C GLY A 470 12.99 8.88 -7.49
N GLU A 471 12.87 7.64 -7.01
CA GLU A 471 12.21 6.52 -7.71
C GLU A 471 10.71 6.49 -7.41
N HIS A 472 10.34 7.05 -6.25
CA HIS A 472 8.99 7.15 -5.70
C HIS A 472 8.72 8.60 -5.27
N PHE A 473 7.46 8.96 -5.01
CA PHE A 473 7.11 10.28 -4.46
C PHE A 473 5.89 10.26 -3.53
N THR A 474 5.77 11.30 -2.70
CA THR A 474 4.56 11.62 -1.96
C THR A 474 4.23 13.11 -2.04
N ILE A 475 2.94 13.42 -2.04
CA ILE A 475 2.40 14.77 -2.20
C ILE A 475 2.31 15.42 -0.83
N LEU A 476 2.85 16.64 -0.69
CA LEU A 476 2.64 17.48 0.49
C LEU A 476 1.72 18.63 0.08
N PRO A 477 0.42 18.58 0.45
CA PRO A 477 -0.58 19.56 0.00
C PRO A 477 -0.24 20.98 0.46
#